data_AF-A0A4R1WQK8-F1
#
_entry.id   AF-A0A4R1WQK8-F1
#
_cell.length_a   1.000
_cell.length_b   1.000
_cell.length_c   1.000
_cell.angle_alpha   90.00
_cell.angle_beta   90.00
_cell.angle_gamma   90.00
#
_symmetry.space_group_name_H-M   'P 1'
#
loop_
_entity.id
_entity.type
_entity.pdbx_description
1 polymer ?
#
loop_
_entity_poly.entity_id
_entity_poly.type
_entity_poly.pdbx_seq_one_letter_code
_entity_poly.pdbx_strand_id
1 'polypeptide(L)'
;MAGNDETWKILRSRSLIRDRRIDVRVDACETPSGLRVDPYYVLTYPDWVAVVAITPDRQMVLVRQYRHAVGKVLLEAPAGSMEASDESPEAAARRELLEETGYRCERMEWLSSLYPNPSMQTNRVHAFLAHDVVRVDDQKLDAEEDGLTVELLPIETVLAGLGTGLIGQSMHVAAILQAMTVLPRLEPTPEADAASRTEVTPVPPLSQPARRDARATGTDGAGMRVFGIDFTSAPSRQKPITCVECRLDGGTLRFAALHRWTHFEGFTGFLSSSGPWIAGLDFPFGQSRKFIETIGWPLSWEAYVGHVSGLSRAAFYEMLTAYRLPRAAGDKEHQRFIDRSTGGISPQKLHGVPVGLMFYEGARRLLASDVHLPLLRAGDPSRVVVEAYPGVMARRLIGRRSYKNDTRSLQTPALLAARLDLFDRLCDPAADLSRSGLRIEAPRTLADEPTADALDALLCAVQAGWAYGQKDAGFGIPPQADPLEGWIVDPALLRAFDPTQTISR
;
A
#
# COMPACT_ATOMS: atom_id res chain seq x y z
N MET A 1 23.82 34.01 -5.94
CA MET A 1 24.82 33.23 -6.70
C MET A 1 24.70 33.67 -8.14
N ALA A 2 25.76 34.24 -8.73
CA ALA A 2 25.78 34.62 -10.13
C ALA A 2 25.71 33.34 -10.97
N GLY A 3 24.68 33.22 -11.83
CA GLY A 3 24.45 32.04 -12.66
C GLY A 3 25.55 31.90 -13.71
N ASN A 4 26.22 30.76 -13.69
CA ASN A 4 27.04 30.33 -14.82
C ASN A 4 26.05 29.84 -15.88
N ASP A 5 25.76 30.66 -16.90
CA ASP A 5 24.78 30.32 -17.94
C ASP A 5 25.43 29.36 -18.95
N GLU A 6 25.61 28.10 -18.51
CA GLU A 6 26.23 26.99 -19.25
C GLU A 6 25.29 26.42 -20.33
N THR A 7 24.72 27.29 -21.16
CA THR A 7 23.84 26.87 -22.26
C THR A 7 24.63 26.35 -23.47
N TRP A 8 24.05 25.41 -24.20
CA TRP A 8 24.64 24.88 -25.42
C TRP A 8 24.43 25.85 -26.58
N LYS A 9 25.43 25.99 -27.45
CA LYS A 9 25.32 26.80 -28.66
C LYS A 9 24.70 25.97 -29.78
N ILE A 10 23.61 26.44 -30.37
CA ILE A 10 23.05 25.83 -31.60
C ILE A 10 23.89 26.32 -32.79
N LEU A 11 24.54 25.39 -33.49
CA LEU A 11 25.37 25.64 -34.68
C LEU A 11 24.54 25.62 -35.96
N ARG A 12 23.55 24.72 -36.03
CA ARG A 12 22.65 24.55 -37.18
C ARG A 12 21.32 24.00 -36.67
N SER A 13 20.20 24.41 -37.27
CA SER A 13 18.89 23.82 -37.04
C SER A 13 18.18 23.58 -38.37
N ARG A 14 17.50 22.45 -38.52
CA ARG A 14 16.71 22.13 -39.71
C ARG A 14 15.43 21.39 -39.33
N SER A 15 14.31 21.69 -40.00
CA SER A 15 13.09 20.88 -39.87
C SER A 15 13.29 19.53 -40.57
N LEU A 16 12.88 18.45 -39.90
CA LEU A 16 12.90 17.09 -40.44
C LEU A 16 11.50 16.67 -40.88
N ILE A 17 10.50 16.92 -40.03
CA ILE A 17 9.09 16.67 -40.30
C ILE A 17 8.32 17.89 -39.80
N ARG A 18 7.39 18.37 -40.61
CA ARG A 18 6.43 19.38 -40.18
C ARG A 18 5.06 19.01 -40.73
N ASP A 19 4.19 18.58 -39.85
CA ASP A 19 2.81 18.19 -40.12
C ASP A 19 1.89 18.77 -39.03
N ARG A 20 0.57 18.71 -39.24
CA ARG A 20 -0.46 19.26 -38.36
C ARG A 20 -0.33 18.80 -36.91
N ARG A 21 0.08 17.55 -36.66
CA ARG A 21 0.16 16.96 -35.32
C ARG A 21 1.59 16.72 -34.81
N ILE A 22 2.61 16.95 -35.64
CA ILE A 22 4.00 16.70 -35.26
C ILE A 22 4.96 17.66 -35.98
N ASP A 23 5.78 18.35 -35.21
CA ASP A 23 6.88 19.17 -35.71
C ASP A 23 8.18 18.67 -35.07
N VAL A 24 9.07 18.11 -35.90
CA VAL A 24 10.37 17.59 -35.50
C VAL A 24 11.45 18.42 -36.20
N ARG A 25 12.30 19.06 -35.42
CA ARG A 25 13.54 19.67 -35.90
C ARG A 25 14.75 18.90 -35.40
N VAL A 26 15.85 19.07 -36.13
CA VAL A 26 17.17 18.50 -35.80
C VAL A 26 18.15 19.64 -35.67
N ASP A 27 18.77 19.71 -34.49
CA ASP A 27 19.77 20.71 -34.15
C ASP A 27 21.17 20.05 -34.13
N ALA A 28 22.18 20.80 -34.57
CA ALA A 28 23.58 20.52 -34.31
C ALA A 28 24.04 21.50 -33.23
N CYS A 29 24.51 20.98 -32.11
CA CYS A 29 24.82 21.76 -30.92
C CYS A 29 26.29 21.61 -30.52
N GLU A 30 26.81 22.61 -29.82
CA GLU A 30 28.10 22.58 -29.14
C GLU A 30 27.89 22.83 -27.64
N THR A 31 28.40 21.92 -26.80
CA THR A 31 28.31 22.05 -25.34
C THR A 31 29.31 23.10 -24.83
N PRO A 32 29.20 23.54 -23.56
CA PRO A 32 30.20 24.43 -22.94
C PRO A 32 31.64 23.88 -22.95
N SER A 33 31.80 22.55 -23.01
CA SER A 33 33.12 21.90 -23.12
C SER A 33 33.65 21.80 -24.56
N GLY A 34 32.91 22.30 -25.55
CA GLY A 34 33.24 22.21 -26.97
C GLY A 34 32.86 20.88 -27.62
N LEU A 35 32.13 20.00 -26.91
CA LEU A 35 31.65 18.74 -27.49
C LEU A 35 30.56 19.02 -28.52
N ARG A 36 30.66 18.40 -29.70
CA ARG A 36 29.62 18.48 -30.74
C ARG A 36 28.57 17.39 -30.57
N VAL A 37 27.30 17.79 -30.62
CA VAL A 37 26.15 16.90 -30.62
C VAL A 37 25.33 17.15 -31.88
N ASP A 38 25.42 16.24 -32.83
CA ASP A 38 24.72 16.31 -34.12
C ASP A 38 24.45 14.86 -34.60
N PRO A 39 23.17 14.41 -34.67
CA PRO A 39 21.94 15.17 -34.49
C PRO A 39 21.41 15.24 -33.05
N TYR A 40 20.78 16.36 -32.68
CA TYR A 40 19.91 16.49 -31.51
C TYR A 40 18.45 16.67 -31.97
N TYR A 41 17.54 15.81 -31.53
CA TYR A 41 16.13 15.86 -31.96
C TYR A 41 15.28 16.70 -31.00
N VAL A 42 14.51 17.62 -31.55
CA VAL A 42 13.61 18.50 -30.80
C VAL A 42 12.20 18.40 -31.38
N LEU A 43 11.25 18.10 -30.51
CA LEU A 43 9.82 18.05 -30.78
C LEU A 43 9.19 19.37 -30.35
N THR A 44 8.51 20.03 -31.28
CA THR A 44 7.78 21.26 -31.03
C THR A 44 6.28 20.95 -30.96
N TYR A 45 5.66 21.28 -29.84
CA TYR A 45 4.21 21.17 -29.63
C TYR A 45 3.66 22.52 -29.15
N PRO A 46 2.35 22.78 -29.33
CA PRO A 46 1.66 23.77 -28.51
C PRO A 46 1.80 23.44 -27.02
N ASP A 47 1.69 24.47 -26.18
CA ASP A 47 1.54 24.26 -24.74
C ASP A 47 0.25 23.49 -24.44
N TRP A 48 0.23 22.75 -23.34
CA TRP A 48 -0.91 21.96 -22.90
C TRP A 48 -1.46 22.49 -21.59
N VAL A 49 -2.70 22.13 -21.28
CA VAL A 49 -3.36 22.41 -20.02
C VAL A 49 -3.84 21.12 -19.37
N ALA A 50 -3.84 21.08 -18.04
CA ALA A 50 -4.42 19.98 -17.27
C ALA A 50 -5.21 20.54 -16.10
N VAL A 51 -6.43 20.03 -15.88
CA VAL A 51 -7.36 20.58 -14.90
C VAL A 51 -7.66 19.54 -13.82
N VAL A 52 -7.28 19.85 -12.58
CA VAL A 52 -7.76 19.13 -11.40
C VAL A 52 -9.10 19.72 -11.00
N ALA A 53 -10.19 19.13 -11.46
CA ALA A 53 -11.54 19.65 -11.23
C ALA A 53 -12.20 18.95 -10.03
N ILE A 54 -12.59 19.73 -9.02
CA ILE A 54 -13.16 19.24 -7.76
C ILE A 54 -14.62 19.71 -7.64
N THR A 55 -15.55 18.78 -7.45
CA THR A 55 -16.97 19.10 -7.21
C THR A 55 -17.20 19.62 -5.78
N PRO A 56 -18.34 20.27 -5.49
CA PRO A 56 -18.70 20.65 -4.11
C PRO A 56 -18.68 19.47 -3.13
N ASP A 57 -19.02 18.27 -3.62
CA ASP A 57 -19.02 17.01 -2.86
C ASP A 57 -17.62 16.37 -2.75
N ARG A 58 -16.55 17.10 -3.10
CA ARG A 58 -15.16 16.66 -3.05
C ARG A 58 -14.86 15.41 -3.89
N GLN A 59 -15.54 15.29 -5.02
CA GLN A 59 -15.17 14.32 -6.06
C GLN A 59 -14.29 15.01 -7.10
N MET A 60 -13.27 14.31 -7.57
CA MET A 60 -12.48 14.70 -8.72
C MET A 60 -13.20 14.28 -9.99
N VAL A 61 -13.39 15.22 -10.91
CA VAL A 61 -13.86 14.94 -12.28
C VAL A 61 -12.67 14.45 -13.09
N LEU A 62 -12.78 13.22 -13.59
CA LEU A 62 -11.77 12.54 -14.39
C LEU A 62 -12.40 12.09 -15.71
N VAL A 63 -11.54 11.73 -16.66
CA VAL A 63 -11.93 11.18 -17.96
C VAL A 63 -11.25 9.85 -18.21
N ARG A 64 -11.94 8.93 -18.88
CA ARG A 64 -11.35 7.72 -19.46
C ARG A 64 -11.21 7.90 -20.95
N GLN A 65 -9.98 7.86 -21.44
CA GLN A 65 -9.67 8.07 -22.84
C GLN A 65 -8.73 6.99 -23.37
N TYR A 66 -8.97 6.56 -24.60
CA TYR A 66 -8.05 5.68 -25.30
C TYR A 66 -6.81 6.46 -25.76
N ARG A 67 -5.63 6.03 -25.31
CA ARG A 67 -4.34 6.57 -25.73
C ARG A 67 -3.64 5.60 -26.66
N HIS A 68 -3.69 5.90 -27.97
CA HIS A 68 -3.19 5.01 -29.02
C HIS A 68 -1.71 4.62 -28.85
N ALA A 69 -0.85 5.57 -28.46
CA ALA A 69 0.59 5.34 -28.31
C ALA A 69 0.94 4.24 -27.28
N VAL A 70 0.06 3.98 -26.31
CA VAL A 70 0.21 2.92 -25.31
C VAL A 70 -0.82 1.80 -25.46
N GLY A 71 -1.73 1.91 -26.42
CA GLY A 71 -2.79 0.92 -26.70
C GLY A 71 -3.73 0.67 -25.51
N LYS A 72 -4.01 1.69 -24.68
CA LYS A 72 -4.78 1.53 -23.43
C LYS A 72 -5.79 2.64 -23.24
N VAL A 73 -6.89 2.31 -22.56
CA VAL A 73 -7.77 3.31 -21.95
C VAL A 73 -7.18 3.70 -20.60
N LEU A 74 -6.87 4.97 -20.42
CA LEU A 74 -6.29 5.52 -19.19
C LEU A 74 -7.31 6.40 -18.48
N LEU A 75 -7.23 6.43 -17.15
CA LEU A 75 -7.94 7.40 -16.32
C LEU A 75 -7.05 8.63 -16.16
N GLU A 76 -7.58 9.80 -16.50
CA GLU A 76 -6.83 11.04 -16.67
C GLU A 76 -7.60 12.24 -16.11
N ALA A 77 -6.89 13.31 -15.77
CA ALA A 77 -7.51 14.60 -15.53
C ALA A 77 -7.91 15.21 -16.88
N PRO A 78 -8.98 16.02 -16.96
CA PRO A 78 -9.31 16.76 -18.17
C PRO A 78 -8.12 17.60 -18.64
N ALA A 79 -7.76 17.48 -19.91
CA ALA A 79 -6.52 18.03 -20.42
C ALA A 79 -6.50 18.07 -21.95
N GLY A 80 -5.96 19.16 -22.50
CA GLY A 80 -5.81 19.30 -23.94
C GLY A 80 -4.75 20.31 -24.35
N SER A 81 -4.67 20.54 -25.66
CA SER A 81 -3.68 21.47 -26.24
C SER A 81 -4.24 22.88 -26.25
N MET A 82 -3.38 23.86 -25.97
CA MET A 82 -3.72 25.26 -26.19
C MET A 82 -3.85 25.54 -27.68
N GLU A 83 -4.95 26.16 -28.07
CA GLU A 83 -5.18 26.64 -29.42
C GLU A 83 -4.69 28.08 -29.58
N ALA A 84 -4.46 28.50 -30.82
CA ALA A 84 -4.11 29.89 -31.12
C ALA A 84 -5.26 30.88 -30.80
N SER A 85 -6.49 30.38 -30.74
CA SER A 85 -7.71 31.09 -30.34
C SER A 85 -7.81 31.32 -28.83
N ASP A 86 -7.10 30.52 -28.02
CA ASP A 86 -7.17 30.63 -26.57
C ASP A 86 -6.43 31.89 -26.09
N GLU A 87 -7.15 32.79 -25.42
CA GLU A 87 -6.58 34.06 -24.93
C GLU A 87 -5.54 33.87 -23.81
N SER A 88 -5.59 32.73 -23.10
CA SER A 88 -4.68 32.38 -22.01
C SER A 88 -4.70 30.87 -21.73
N PRO A 89 -3.72 30.32 -20.97
CA PRO A 89 -3.78 28.94 -20.52
C PRO A 89 -5.00 28.65 -19.62
N GLU A 90 -5.50 29.64 -18.87
CA GLU A 90 -6.73 29.47 -18.09
C GLU A 90 -7.96 29.35 -19.01
N ALA A 91 -8.02 30.16 -20.08
CA ALA A 91 -9.11 30.07 -21.06
C ALA A 91 -9.15 28.68 -21.72
N ALA A 92 -7.98 28.16 -22.13
CA ALA A 92 -7.85 26.80 -22.64
C ALA A 92 -8.30 25.76 -21.60
N ALA A 93 -7.83 25.87 -20.36
CA ALA A 93 -8.23 24.95 -19.28
C ALA A 93 -9.75 24.93 -19.04
N ARG A 94 -10.41 26.10 -19.10
CA ARG A 94 -11.88 26.21 -18.95
C ARG A 94 -12.61 25.62 -20.15
N ARG A 95 -12.08 25.79 -21.36
CA ARG A 95 -12.61 25.20 -22.59
C ARG A 95 -12.54 23.68 -22.53
N GLU A 96 -11.35 23.12 -22.28
CA GLU A 96 -11.12 21.66 -22.19
C GLU A 96 -11.99 21.02 -21.10
N LEU A 97 -12.07 21.63 -19.91
CA LEU A 97 -12.94 21.13 -18.84
C LEU A 97 -14.41 21.05 -19.31
N LEU A 98 -14.91 22.06 -20.03
CA LEU A 98 -16.29 22.09 -20.50
C LEU A 98 -16.53 21.10 -21.64
N GLU A 99 -15.63 21.04 -22.62
CA GLU A 99 -15.74 20.18 -23.80
C GLU A 99 -15.65 18.69 -23.42
N GLU A 100 -14.63 18.31 -22.65
CA GLU A 100 -14.41 16.91 -22.29
C GLU A 100 -15.38 16.38 -21.24
N THR A 101 -15.95 17.24 -20.38
CA THR A 101 -16.72 16.77 -19.22
C THR A 101 -18.11 17.37 -19.05
N GLY A 102 -18.38 18.51 -19.68
CA GLY A 102 -19.60 19.29 -19.44
C GLY A 102 -19.59 20.06 -18.12
N TYR A 103 -18.48 20.06 -17.36
CA TYR A 103 -18.36 20.80 -16.11
C TYR A 103 -17.83 22.22 -16.31
N ARG A 104 -18.21 23.12 -15.40
CA ARG A 104 -17.72 24.49 -15.31
C ARG A 104 -17.44 24.86 -13.86
N CYS A 105 -16.52 25.80 -13.67
CA CYS A 105 -16.27 26.44 -12.38
C CYS A 105 -16.33 27.96 -12.49
N GLU A 106 -16.65 28.62 -11.38
CA GLU A 106 -16.43 30.06 -11.25
C GLU A 106 -14.95 30.33 -10.91
N ARG A 107 -14.44 29.62 -9.90
CA ARG A 107 -13.06 29.76 -9.41
C ARG A 107 -12.12 28.73 -10.03
N MET A 108 -11.09 29.22 -10.72
CA MET A 108 -9.97 28.43 -11.21
C MET A 108 -8.67 29.04 -10.70
N GLU A 109 -7.75 28.21 -10.23
CA GLU A 109 -6.47 28.60 -9.63
C GLU A 109 -5.32 27.97 -10.42
N TRP A 110 -4.35 28.77 -10.85
CA TRP A 110 -3.13 28.27 -11.49
C TRP A 110 -2.22 27.60 -10.45
N LEU A 111 -1.74 26.39 -10.75
CA LEU A 111 -0.89 25.61 -9.85
C LEU A 111 0.57 25.68 -10.27
N SER A 112 0.86 25.34 -11.52
CA SER A 112 2.22 25.37 -12.05
C SER A 112 2.24 25.36 -13.57
N SER A 113 3.46 25.55 -14.10
CA SER A 113 3.78 25.33 -15.49
C SER A 113 5.06 24.52 -15.56
N LEU A 114 5.00 23.30 -16.07
CA LEU A 114 6.11 22.34 -16.04
C LEU A 114 6.44 21.80 -17.43
N TYR A 115 7.66 21.31 -17.63
CA TYR A 115 8.05 20.65 -18.86
C TYR A 115 7.69 19.15 -18.81
N PRO A 116 6.93 18.62 -19.79
CA PRO A 116 6.59 17.20 -19.86
C PRO A 116 7.82 16.33 -20.11
N ASN A 117 8.70 16.75 -21.01
CA ASN A 117 10.00 16.12 -21.23
C ASN A 117 11.02 17.14 -21.80
N PRO A 118 11.71 17.93 -20.94
CA PRO A 118 12.60 19.00 -21.39
C PRO A 118 13.83 18.51 -22.15
N SER A 119 14.09 17.20 -22.17
CA SER A 119 15.17 16.62 -22.99
C SER A 119 14.87 16.69 -24.49
N MET A 120 13.60 16.69 -24.88
CA MET A 120 13.21 16.61 -26.29
C MET A 120 12.05 17.53 -26.67
N GLN A 121 11.23 17.98 -25.74
CA GLN A 121 10.01 18.74 -26.00
C GLN A 121 10.17 20.20 -25.57
N THR A 122 9.67 21.12 -26.40
CA THR A 122 9.74 22.56 -26.11
C THR A 122 8.56 23.09 -25.31
N ASN A 123 7.43 22.37 -25.32
CA ASN A 123 6.17 22.84 -24.75
C ASN A 123 6.14 22.71 -23.22
N ARG A 124 5.23 23.46 -22.61
CA ARG A 124 4.91 23.38 -21.19
C ARG A 124 3.51 22.80 -20.99
N VAL A 125 3.27 22.25 -19.80
CA VAL A 125 1.95 21.86 -19.32
C VAL A 125 1.58 22.79 -18.17
N HIS A 126 0.50 23.54 -18.34
CA HIS A 126 -0.06 24.45 -17.34
C HIS A 126 -1.14 23.74 -16.54
N ALA A 127 -0.91 23.53 -15.26
CA ALA A 127 -1.83 22.83 -14.37
C ALA A 127 -2.72 23.82 -13.62
N PHE A 128 -4.01 23.50 -13.54
CA PHE A 128 -5.02 24.32 -12.86
C PHE A 128 -5.84 23.49 -11.87
N LEU A 129 -6.30 24.12 -10.80
CA LEU A 129 -7.31 23.61 -9.88
C LEU A 129 -8.63 24.34 -10.13
N ALA A 130 -9.66 23.60 -10.51
CA ALA A 130 -11.02 24.13 -10.64
C ALA A 130 -11.83 23.74 -9.39
N HIS A 131 -12.33 24.75 -8.68
CA HIS A 131 -13.08 24.56 -7.43
C HIS A 131 -14.58 24.47 -7.70
N ASP A 132 -15.25 23.67 -6.86
CA ASP A 132 -16.70 23.59 -6.76
C ASP A 132 -17.38 23.44 -8.14
N VAL A 133 -16.81 22.58 -8.98
CA VAL A 133 -17.22 22.44 -10.37
C VAL A 133 -18.62 21.81 -10.45
N VAL A 134 -19.44 22.33 -11.35
CA VAL A 134 -20.82 21.87 -11.57
C VAL A 134 -21.01 21.49 -13.03
N ARG A 135 -21.77 20.42 -13.27
CA ARG A 135 -22.12 19.99 -14.63
C ARG A 135 -23.20 20.93 -15.18
N VAL A 136 -22.93 21.54 -16.32
CA VAL A 136 -23.80 22.56 -16.95
C VAL A 136 -24.17 22.25 -18.39
N ASP A 137 -23.49 21.30 -19.03
CA ASP A 137 -23.71 20.92 -20.43
C ASP A 137 -23.38 19.43 -20.63
N ASP A 138 -23.69 18.90 -21.81
CA ASP A 138 -23.18 17.61 -22.27
C ASP A 138 -21.75 17.75 -22.86
N GLN A 139 -21.03 16.63 -22.97
CA GLN A 139 -19.68 16.63 -23.57
C GLN A 139 -19.74 17.07 -25.04
N LYS A 140 -18.76 17.86 -25.47
CA LYS A 140 -18.56 18.29 -26.86
C LYS A 140 -17.19 17.81 -27.32
N LEU A 141 -17.11 16.50 -27.56
CA LEU A 141 -15.87 15.80 -27.87
C LEU A 141 -15.43 16.02 -29.31
N ASP A 142 -14.13 16.09 -29.51
CA ASP A 142 -13.54 16.01 -30.84
C ASP A 142 -13.65 14.61 -31.43
N ALA A 143 -13.57 14.50 -32.76
CA ALA A 143 -13.65 13.21 -33.46
C ALA A 143 -12.58 12.20 -33.02
N GLU A 144 -11.44 12.69 -32.52
CA GLU A 144 -10.32 11.86 -32.01
C GLU A 144 -10.53 11.38 -30.56
N GLU A 145 -11.56 11.90 -29.90
CA GLU A 145 -11.92 11.62 -28.51
C GLU A 145 -13.15 10.72 -28.41
N ASP A 146 -13.54 10.10 -29.53
CA ASP A 146 -14.66 9.15 -29.58
C ASP A 146 -14.52 8.08 -28.48
N GLY A 147 -15.58 7.93 -27.69
CA GLY A 147 -15.62 7.03 -26.54
C GLY A 147 -14.99 7.57 -25.24
N LEU A 148 -14.62 8.85 -25.15
CA LEU A 148 -14.19 9.48 -23.90
C LEU A 148 -15.37 9.58 -22.91
N THR A 149 -15.20 9.03 -21.70
CA THR A 149 -16.25 9.03 -20.66
C THR A 149 -15.81 9.72 -19.39
N VAL A 150 -16.71 10.46 -18.75
CA VAL A 150 -16.47 11.10 -17.44
C VAL A 150 -16.61 10.09 -16.29
N GLU A 151 -15.69 10.16 -15.32
CA GLU A 151 -15.75 9.42 -14.07
C GLU A 151 -15.55 10.36 -12.88
N LEU A 152 -16.41 10.25 -11.87
CA LEU A 152 -16.27 10.98 -10.61
C LEU A 152 -15.70 10.06 -9.54
N LEU A 153 -14.52 10.39 -9.02
CA LEU A 153 -13.92 9.65 -7.91
C LEU A 153 -13.68 10.57 -6.72
N PRO A 154 -13.94 10.14 -5.47
CA PRO A 154 -13.51 10.91 -4.30
C PRO A 154 -12.02 11.24 -4.39
N ILE A 155 -11.62 12.47 -4.04
CA ILE A 155 -10.21 12.91 -4.10
C ILE A 155 -9.30 11.86 -3.44
N GLU A 156 -9.73 11.34 -2.29
CA GLU A 156 -8.99 10.36 -1.49
C GLU A 156 -8.76 9.05 -2.25
N THR A 157 -9.73 8.62 -3.07
CA THR A 157 -9.60 7.42 -3.92
C THR A 157 -8.55 7.64 -5.00
N VAL A 158 -8.56 8.81 -5.63
CA VAL A 158 -7.56 9.17 -6.65
C VAL A 158 -6.17 9.19 -6.04
N LEU A 159 -5.99 9.86 -4.90
CA LEU A 159 -4.72 9.95 -4.18
C LEU A 159 -4.18 8.58 -3.76
N ALA A 160 -5.05 7.71 -3.22
CA ALA A 160 -4.68 6.36 -2.84
C ALA A 160 -4.24 5.51 -4.05
N GLY A 161 -4.80 5.78 -5.23
CA GLY A 161 -4.49 5.09 -6.48
C GLY A 161 -3.24 5.60 -7.22
N LEU A 162 -2.71 6.79 -6.90
CA LEU A 162 -1.56 7.35 -7.62
C LEU A 162 -0.35 6.39 -7.59
N GLY A 163 -0.06 5.81 -6.43
CA GLY A 163 1.07 4.89 -6.24
C GLY A 163 0.92 3.53 -6.94
N THR A 164 -0.29 3.16 -7.35
CA THR A 164 -0.57 1.91 -8.10
C THR A 164 -0.71 2.13 -9.59
N GLY A 165 -0.59 3.39 -10.06
CA GLY A 165 -0.74 3.76 -11.46
C GLY A 165 -2.19 3.92 -11.90
N LEU A 166 -3.12 4.21 -10.98
CA LEU A 166 -4.51 4.53 -11.31
C LEU A 166 -4.60 5.67 -12.34
N ILE A 167 -3.77 6.71 -12.15
CA ILE A 167 -3.51 7.75 -13.15
C ILE A 167 -2.19 7.41 -13.82
N GLY A 168 -2.25 7.08 -15.12
CA GLY A 168 -1.10 6.60 -15.89
C GLY A 168 -0.23 7.71 -16.49
N GLN A 169 -0.73 8.95 -16.55
CA GLN A 169 -0.05 10.10 -17.11
C GLN A 169 0.72 10.87 -16.03
N SER A 170 2.05 10.97 -16.16
CA SER A 170 2.92 11.56 -15.12
C SER A 170 2.63 13.03 -14.84
N MET A 171 2.25 13.80 -15.87
CA MET A 171 1.91 15.22 -15.70
C MET A 171 0.59 15.41 -14.95
N HIS A 172 -0.37 14.50 -15.12
CA HIS A 172 -1.63 14.53 -14.38
C HIS A 172 -1.39 14.18 -12.91
N VAL A 173 -0.52 13.20 -12.62
CA VAL A 173 -0.08 12.90 -11.24
C VAL A 173 0.56 14.14 -10.59
N ALA A 174 1.44 14.84 -11.31
CA ALA A 174 2.09 16.05 -10.82
C ALA A 174 1.06 17.16 -10.53
N ALA A 175 0.13 17.42 -11.44
CA ALA A 175 -0.94 18.40 -11.26
C ALA A 175 -1.82 18.08 -10.05
N ILE A 176 -2.25 16.82 -9.90
CA ILE A 176 -3.05 16.36 -8.75
C ILE A 176 -2.30 16.57 -7.44
N LEU A 177 -1.02 16.18 -7.36
CA LEU A 177 -0.24 16.35 -6.14
C LEU A 177 -0.04 17.83 -5.78
N GLN A 178 0.15 18.70 -6.77
CA GLN A 178 0.22 20.15 -6.53
C GLN A 178 -1.11 20.72 -6.05
N ALA A 179 -2.23 20.32 -6.63
CA ALA A 179 -3.56 20.76 -6.19
C ALA A 179 -3.78 20.44 -4.70
N MET A 180 -3.26 19.30 -4.21
CA MET A 180 -3.36 18.95 -2.79
C MET A 180 -2.52 19.83 -1.86
N THR A 181 -1.57 20.59 -2.37
CA THR A 181 -0.78 21.52 -1.55
C THR A 181 -1.52 22.81 -1.24
N VAL A 182 -2.50 23.18 -2.06
CA VAL A 182 -3.27 24.43 -1.95
C VAL A 182 -4.71 24.21 -1.51
N LEU A 183 -5.27 23.01 -1.69
CA LEU A 183 -6.60 22.70 -1.21
C LEU A 183 -6.67 22.84 0.33
N PRO A 184 -7.64 23.59 0.87
CA PRO A 184 -7.84 23.70 2.30
C PRO A 184 -7.97 22.32 2.93
N ARG A 185 -7.15 22.06 3.95
CA ARG A 185 -7.37 20.92 4.83
C ARG A 185 -8.68 21.17 5.56
N LEU A 186 -9.60 20.21 5.50
CA LEU A 186 -10.80 20.28 6.33
C LEU A 186 -10.37 20.22 7.79
N GLU A 187 -10.64 21.28 8.54
CA GLU A 187 -10.85 21.12 9.98
C GLU A 187 -12.18 20.40 10.19
N PRO A 188 -12.27 19.43 11.11
CA PRO A 188 -13.51 18.75 11.38
C PRO A 188 -14.56 19.75 11.90
N THR A 189 -15.72 19.82 11.25
CA THR A 189 -16.84 20.67 11.68
C THR A 189 -17.45 20.16 12.99
N PRO A 190 -17.75 21.01 13.99
CA PRO A 190 -18.16 20.57 15.34
C PRO A 190 -19.64 20.12 15.46
N GLU A 191 -20.44 20.18 14.40
CA GLU A 191 -21.90 20.19 14.54
C GLU A 191 -22.57 18.80 14.64
N ALA A 192 -21.83 17.69 14.48
CA ALA A 192 -22.41 16.35 14.58
C ALA A 192 -22.44 15.76 16.02
N ASP A 193 -21.80 16.42 17.00
CA ASP A 193 -21.52 15.84 18.33
C ASP A 193 -22.45 16.32 19.46
N ALA A 194 -23.45 17.16 19.16
CA ALA A 194 -24.29 17.80 20.17
C ALA A 194 -25.47 16.94 20.69
N ALA A 195 -25.74 15.77 20.11
CA ALA A 195 -26.93 14.99 20.44
C ALA A 195 -26.74 13.84 21.45
N SER A 196 -25.52 13.56 21.95
CA SER A 196 -25.35 12.53 22.97
C SER A 196 -24.20 12.82 23.94
N ARG A 197 -24.42 13.74 24.88
CA ARG A 197 -23.57 13.85 26.08
C ARG A 197 -24.45 13.75 27.32
N THR A 198 -24.57 12.54 27.85
CA THR A 198 -24.94 12.32 29.24
C THR A 198 -23.67 12.45 30.07
N GLU A 199 -23.69 13.33 31.07
CA GLU A 199 -22.56 13.61 31.96
C GLU A 199 -22.16 12.34 32.73
N VAL A 200 -20.87 11.99 32.64
CA VAL A 200 -20.24 10.99 33.52
C VAL A 200 -19.30 11.73 34.45
N THR A 201 -19.56 11.62 35.76
CA THR A 201 -18.73 12.18 36.82
C THR A 201 -17.41 11.39 36.98
N PRO A 202 -16.29 12.06 37.30
CA PRO A 202 -14.98 11.41 37.35
C PRO A 202 -14.79 10.61 38.65
N VAL A 203 -14.30 9.37 38.50
CA VAL A 203 -13.82 8.51 39.60
C VAL A 203 -12.34 8.81 39.87
N PRO A 204 -11.89 8.97 41.12
CA PRO A 204 -10.51 9.29 41.45
C PRO A 204 -9.55 8.09 41.29
N PRO A 205 -8.23 8.32 41.13
CA PRO A 205 -7.28 7.27 40.74
C PRO A 205 -6.95 6.33 41.92
N LEU A 206 -7.07 5.02 41.67
CA LEU A 206 -6.56 3.99 42.58
C LEU A 206 -5.07 3.76 42.37
N SER A 207 -4.37 3.69 43.49
CA SER A 207 -2.93 3.59 43.65
C SER A 207 -2.37 2.22 43.20
N GLN A 208 -1.16 2.23 42.65
CA GLN A 208 -0.40 1.03 42.26
C GLN A 208 -0.14 0.10 43.47
N PRO A 209 -0.19 -1.23 43.33
CA PRO A 209 0.45 -2.13 44.28
C PRO A 209 1.85 -2.56 43.78
N ALA A 210 2.71 -2.71 44.78
CA ALA A 210 4.14 -2.96 44.70
C ALA A 210 4.51 -4.36 44.19
N ARG A 211 5.75 -4.43 43.69
CA ARG A 211 6.50 -5.64 43.33
C ARG A 211 6.50 -6.67 44.46
N ARG A 212 6.24 -7.93 44.12
CA ARG A 212 6.71 -9.10 44.89
C ARG A 212 7.21 -10.19 43.94
N ASP A 213 8.48 -10.49 44.08
CA ASP A 213 9.07 -11.76 43.65
C ASP A 213 8.53 -12.90 44.52
N ALA A 214 8.19 -14.05 43.92
CA ALA A 214 8.61 -15.37 44.39
C ALA A 214 7.97 -16.52 43.58
N ARG A 215 8.86 -17.39 43.09
CA ARG A 215 8.80 -18.86 43.02
C ARG A 215 7.77 -19.55 42.11
N ALA A 216 8.36 -20.34 41.22
CA ALA A 216 7.78 -21.49 40.55
C ALA A 216 7.34 -22.57 41.55
N THR A 217 6.10 -23.05 41.39
CA THR A 217 5.64 -24.45 41.45
C THR A 217 4.11 -24.46 41.35
N GLY A 218 3.54 -25.27 40.46
CA GLY A 218 2.10 -25.58 40.48
C GLY A 218 1.36 -25.28 39.18
N THR A 219 0.97 -26.34 38.49
CA THR A 219 0.06 -26.38 37.34
C THR A 219 -1.35 -25.96 37.76
N ASP A 220 -1.83 -24.80 37.29
CA ASP A 220 -3.23 -24.39 37.38
C ASP A 220 -3.66 -23.66 36.09
N GLY A 221 -4.66 -24.21 35.40
CA GLY A 221 -5.71 -23.49 34.65
C GLY A 221 -5.38 -22.37 33.64
N ALA A 222 -4.13 -22.11 33.25
CA ALA A 222 -3.81 -20.98 32.39
C ALA A 222 -3.96 -21.34 30.90
N GLY A 223 -4.96 -20.75 30.23
CA GLY A 223 -5.18 -20.89 28.78
C GLY A 223 -3.94 -20.66 27.92
N MET A 224 -3.99 -21.17 26.69
CA MET A 224 -2.88 -21.11 25.73
C MET A 224 -2.44 -19.67 25.49
N ARG A 225 -1.13 -19.42 25.50
CA ARG A 225 -0.57 -18.11 25.14
C ARG A 225 -0.59 -17.96 23.63
N VAL A 226 -1.20 -16.88 23.16
CA VAL A 226 -1.31 -16.57 21.74
C VAL A 226 -0.72 -15.20 21.49
N PHE A 227 0.15 -15.09 20.50
CA PHE A 227 0.79 -13.85 20.11
C PHE A 227 0.39 -13.48 18.69
N GLY A 228 0.19 -12.19 18.45
CA GLY A 228 0.08 -11.65 17.12
C GLY A 228 1.06 -10.52 16.95
N ILE A 229 1.80 -10.52 15.84
CA ILE A 229 2.94 -9.63 15.64
C ILE A 229 2.79 -8.93 14.31
N ASP A 230 2.64 -7.60 14.36
CA ASP A 230 2.85 -6.70 13.23
C ASP A 230 4.35 -6.43 13.08
N PHE A 231 4.93 -6.93 12.00
CA PHE A 231 6.38 -7.00 11.82
C PHE A 231 6.90 -5.88 10.91
N THR A 232 8.09 -5.36 11.21
CA THR A 232 8.79 -4.38 10.36
C THR A 232 10.22 -4.83 10.09
N SER A 233 10.70 -4.56 8.88
CA SER A 233 12.09 -4.85 8.48
C SER A 233 13.11 -3.82 8.97
N ALA A 234 12.65 -2.76 9.63
CA ALA A 234 13.49 -1.70 10.16
C ALA A 234 12.90 -1.20 11.50
N PRO A 235 12.93 -2.02 12.56
CA PRO A 235 12.41 -1.63 13.85
C PRO A 235 13.15 -0.40 14.37
N SER A 236 12.39 0.56 14.90
CA SER A 236 12.91 1.78 15.49
C SER A 236 11.95 2.28 16.57
N ARG A 237 12.26 3.40 17.21
CA ARG A 237 11.33 4.07 18.15
C ARG A 237 10.05 4.56 17.47
N GLN A 238 10.12 4.93 16.19
CA GLN A 238 8.98 5.45 15.43
C GLN A 238 8.15 4.34 14.79
N LYS A 239 8.76 3.19 14.51
CA LYS A 239 8.12 2.01 13.93
C LYS A 239 8.67 0.76 14.61
N PRO A 240 8.19 0.39 15.80
CA PRO A 240 8.62 -0.83 16.48
C PRO A 240 8.00 -2.06 15.81
N ILE A 241 8.50 -3.25 16.14
CA ILE A 241 7.73 -4.49 15.98
C ILE A 241 6.68 -4.50 17.11
N THR A 242 5.42 -4.57 16.74
CA THR A 242 4.29 -4.50 17.69
C THR A 242 3.75 -5.90 17.93
N CYS A 243 3.62 -6.30 19.20
CA CYS A 243 3.21 -7.64 19.59
C CYS A 243 2.06 -7.57 20.60
N VAL A 244 0.92 -8.16 20.25
CA VAL A 244 -0.21 -8.37 21.15
C VAL A 244 -0.09 -9.78 21.75
N GLU A 245 -0.10 -9.87 23.08
CA GLU A 245 -0.21 -11.12 23.82
C GLU A 245 -1.66 -11.33 24.27
N CYS A 246 -2.17 -12.52 24.04
CA CYS A 246 -3.50 -12.97 24.42
C CYS A 246 -3.45 -14.31 25.16
N ARG A 247 -4.55 -14.63 25.84
CA ARG A 247 -4.82 -15.94 26.44
C ARG A 247 -6.05 -16.55 25.76
N LEU A 248 -5.89 -17.77 25.26
CA LEU A 248 -6.96 -18.55 24.64
C LEU A 248 -7.43 -19.62 25.62
N ASP A 249 -8.68 -19.52 26.05
CA ASP A 249 -9.34 -20.51 26.90
C ASP A 249 -10.84 -20.61 26.55
N GLY A 250 -11.37 -21.83 26.50
CA GLY A 250 -12.79 -22.07 26.22
C GLY A 250 -13.31 -21.40 24.93
N GLY A 251 -12.49 -21.29 23.89
CA GLY A 251 -12.84 -20.59 22.63
C GLY A 251 -12.85 -19.07 22.73
N THR A 252 -12.42 -18.49 23.85
CA THR A 252 -12.31 -17.04 24.03
C THR A 252 -10.84 -16.62 24.00
N LEU A 253 -10.49 -15.68 23.11
CA LEU A 253 -9.18 -15.06 23.03
C LEU A 253 -9.20 -13.71 23.76
N ARG A 254 -8.58 -13.66 24.93
CA ARG A 254 -8.54 -12.46 25.80
C ARG A 254 -7.20 -11.75 25.68
N PHE A 255 -7.22 -10.45 25.40
CA PHE A 255 -6.04 -9.59 25.46
C PHE A 255 -5.40 -9.66 26.84
N ALA A 256 -4.07 -9.76 26.89
CA ALA A 256 -3.28 -9.78 28.11
C ALA A 256 -2.26 -8.64 28.16
N ALA A 257 -1.50 -8.42 27.09
CA ALA A 257 -0.48 -7.37 27.07
C ALA A 257 -0.18 -6.87 25.65
N LEU A 258 0.38 -5.66 25.57
CA LEU A 258 0.93 -5.07 24.34
C LEU A 258 2.42 -4.80 24.54
N HIS A 259 3.24 -5.39 23.69
CA HIS A 259 4.70 -5.26 23.69
C HIS A 259 5.15 -4.50 22.44
N ARG A 260 6.20 -3.69 22.56
CA ARG A 260 6.81 -2.95 21.43
C ARG A 260 8.33 -3.13 21.45
N TRP A 261 8.87 -3.76 20.41
CA TRP A 261 10.30 -3.96 20.27
C TRP A 261 10.86 -3.01 19.23
N THR A 262 11.67 -2.06 19.68
CA THR A 262 12.30 -1.05 18.81
C THR A 262 13.55 -1.57 18.12
N HIS A 263 13.99 -2.79 18.46
CA HIS A 263 15.18 -3.46 17.93
C HIS A 263 14.87 -4.95 17.77
N PHE A 264 15.62 -5.65 16.92
CA PHE A 264 15.35 -7.06 16.62
C PHE A 264 15.61 -8.01 17.78
N GLU A 265 16.44 -7.63 18.75
CA GLU A 265 16.78 -8.42 19.94
C GLU A 265 15.55 -8.78 20.76
N GLY A 266 14.55 -7.88 20.82
CA GLY A 266 13.28 -8.15 21.50
C GLY A 266 12.49 -9.27 20.82
N PHE A 267 12.42 -9.25 19.48
CA PHE A 267 11.76 -10.28 18.70
C PHE A 267 12.50 -11.62 18.76
N THR A 268 13.84 -11.62 18.66
CA THR A 268 14.63 -12.87 18.79
C THR A 268 14.58 -13.43 20.21
N GLY A 269 14.54 -12.56 21.22
CA GLY A 269 14.32 -12.96 22.62
C GLY A 269 12.95 -13.62 22.82
N PHE A 270 11.91 -13.10 22.18
CA PHE A 270 10.58 -13.72 22.14
C PHE A 270 10.59 -15.12 21.50
N LEU A 271 11.20 -15.28 20.31
CA LEU A 271 11.32 -16.58 19.65
C LEU A 271 12.06 -17.63 20.51
N SER A 272 12.95 -17.16 21.38
CA SER A 272 13.73 -17.98 22.32
C SER A 272 13.02 -18.20 23.67
N SER A 273 11.86 -17.56 23.90
CA SER A 273 11.13 -17.64 25.17
C SER A 273 10.48 -19.02 25.35
N SER A 274 10.33 -19.46 26.61
CA SER A 274 9.74 -20.76 26.91
C SER A 274 8.28 -20.87 26.48
N GLY A 275 7.95 -22.00 25.85
CA GLY A 275 6.58 -22.43 25.56
C GLY A 275 5.79 -22.84 26.83
N PRO A 276 4.51 -23.21 26.68
CA PRO A 276 3.80 -23.30 25.41
C PRO A 276 3.23 -21.96 24.92
N TRP A 277 3.37 -21.70 23.62
CA TRP A 277 2.74 -20.56 22.93
C TRP A 277 2.60 -20.80 21.42
N ILE A 278 1.67 -20.08 20.80
CA ILE A 278 1.57 -19.94 19.34
C ILE A 278 1.62 -18.46 18.94
N ALA A 279 2.25 -18.14 17.81
CA ALA A 279 2.35 -16.77 17.29
C ALA A 279 1.97 -16.66 15.81
N GLY A 280 1.20 -15.64 15.45
CA GLY A 280 0.93 -15.24 14.06
C GLY A 280 1.76 -14.01 13.70
N LEU A 281 2.52 -14.07 12.60
CA LEU A 281 3.45 -12.99 12.21
C LEU A 281 3.05 -12.39 10.85
N ASP A 282 2.95 -11.06 10.78
CA ASP A 282 2.67 -10.33 9.53
C ASP A 282 3.92 -10.11 8.67
N PHE A 283 4.42 -11.19 8.07
CA PHE A 283 5.36 -11.16 6.95
C PHE A 283 5.37 -12.51 6.24
N PRO A 284 5.69 -12.58 4.93
CA PRO A 284 5.73 -13.86 4.24
C PRO A 284 6.92 -14.71 4.68
N PHE A 285 6.67 -15.98 4.98
CA PHE A 285 7.73 -16.90 5.42
C PHE A 285 8.59 -17.41 4.26
N GLY A 286 8.08 -17.32 3.03
CA GLY A 286 8.78 -17.80 1.84
C GLY A 286 8.73 -16.88 0.64
N GLN A 287 9.48 -17.29 -0.39
CA GLN A 287 9.45 -16.68 -1.72
C GLN A 287 8.63 -17.56 -2.67
N SER A 288 8.22 -17.03 -3.83
CA SER A 288 7.55 -17.86 -4.83
C SER A 288 8.46 -18.98 -5.34
N ARG A 289 7.92 -20.18 -5.53
CA ARG A 289 8.64 -21.32 -6.13
C ARG A 289 9.23 -20.94 -7.48
N LYS A 290 8.43 -20.27 -8.33
CA LYS A 290 8.85 -19.79 -9.65
C LYS A 290 10.14 -18.98 -9.54
N PHE A 291 10.23 -18.07 -8.59
CA PHE A 291 11.45 -17.28 -8.38
C PHE A 291 12.64 -18.13 -7.93
N ILE A 292 12.44 -18.98 -6.90
CA ILE A 292 13.48 -19.84 -6.33
C ILE A 292 14.10 -20.72 -7.43
N GLU A 293 13.26 -21.38 -8.23
CA GLU A 293 13.67 -22.21 -9.36
C GLU A 293 14.40 -21.39 -10.43
N THR A 294 13.88 -20.21 -10.76
CA THR A 294 14.46 -19.36 -11.81
C THR A 294 15.85 -18.84 -11.47
N ILE A 295 16.10 -18.51 -10.20
CA ILE A 295 17.41 -18.02 -9.75
C ILE A 295 18.36 -19.15 -9.34
N GLY A 296 17.89 -20.40 -9.35
CA GLY A 296 18.70 -21.57 -9.01
C GLY A 296 19.00 -21.69 -7.51
N TRP A 297 18.10 -21.22 -6.65
CA TRP A 297 18.23 -21.41 -5.21
C TRP A 297 17.84 -22.83 -4.77
N PRO A 298 18.28 -23.28 -3.58
CA PRO A 298 17.90 -24.58 -3.06
C PRO A 298 16.38 -24.78 -2.99
N LEU A 299 15.93 -26.01 -3.23
CA LEU A 299 14.50 -26.37 -3.26
C LEU A 299 14.02 -26.97 -1.93
N SER A 300 14.53 -26.47 -0.81
CA SER A 300 13.94 -26.66 0.52
C SER A 300 13.96 -25.35 1.30
N TRP A 301 12.97 -25.11 2.16
CA TRP A 301 12.84 -23.87 2.93
C TRP A 301 14.09 -23.58 3.75
N GLU A 302 14.57 -24.55 4.52
CA GLU A 302 15.77 -24.40 5.36
C GLU A 302 17.01 -24.08 4.53
N ALA A 303 17.20 -24.74 3.38
CA ALA A 303 18.39 -24.55 2.57
C ALA A 303 18.38 -23.17 1.88
N TYR A 304 17.25 -22.73 1.32
CA TYR A 304 17.21 -21.43 0.66
C TYR A 304 17.17 -20.27 1.66
N VAL A 305 16.47 -20.40 2.79
CA VAL A 305 16.53 -19.38 3.85
C VAL A 305 17.93 -19.36 4.47
N GLY A 306 18.62 -20.51 4.55
CA GLY A 306 20.04 -20.59 4.91
C GLY A 306 20.93 -19.83 3.91
N HIS A 307 20.71 -20.02 2.61
CA HIS A 307 21.38 -19.24 1.56
C HIS A 307 21.13 -17.74 1.71
N VAL A 308 19.86 -17.33 1.89
CA VAL A 308 19.48 -15.93 2.12
C VAL A 308 20.12 -15.38 3.39
N SER A 309 20.23 -16.17 4.46
CA SER A 309 20.88 -15.78 5.72
C SER A 309 22.37 -15.47 5.54
N GLY A 310 23.03 -16.11 4.56
CA GLY A 310 24.42 -15.81 4.19
C GLY A 310 24.62 -14.50 3.42
N LEU A 311 23.54 -13.91 2.89
CA LEU A 311 23.60 -12.64 2.18
C LEU A 311 23.54 -11.46 3.15
N SER A 312 24.29 -10.39 2.82
CA SER A 312 24.07 -9.07 3.41
C SER A 312 22.76 -8.46 2.92
N ARG A 313 22.23 -7.46 3.64
CA ARG A 313 20.97 -6.82 3.28
C ARG A 313 21.07 -6.10 1.93
N ALA A 314 22.22 -5.48 1.67
CA ALA A 314 22.53 -4.87 0.39
C ALA A 314 22.61 -5.93 -0.73
N ALA A 315 23.30 -7.05 -0.51
CA ALA A 315 23.41 -8.12 -1.50
C ALA A 315 22.04 -8.75 -1.84
N PHE A 316 21.19 -8.97 -0.84
CA PHE A 316 19.82 -9.45 -1.07
C PHE A 316 18.97 -8.43 -1.87
N TYR A 317 19.08 -7.15 -1.53
CA TYR A 317 18.40 -6.07 -2.24
C TYR A 317 18.85 -5.97 -3.71
N GLU A 318 20.16 -5.99 -3.94
CA GLU A 318 20.76 -5.93 -5.27
C GLU A 318 20.39 -7.16 -6.10
N MET A 319 20.39 -8.34 -5.48
CA MET A 319 19.96 -9.58 -6.15
C MET A 319 18.51 -9.49 -6.64
N LEU A 320 17.57 -9.04 -5.78
CA LEU A 320 16.17 -8.86 -6.20
C LEU A 320 16.04 -7.77 -7.29
N THR A 321 16.85 -6.71 -7.20
CA THR A 321 16.86 -5.63 -8.21
C THR A 321 17.38 -6.14 -9.55
N ALA A 322 18.49 -6.87 -9.56
CA ALA A 322 19.08 -7.47 -10.74
C ALA A 322 18.14 -8.52 -11.37
N TYR A 323 17.43 -9.30 -10.54
CA TYR A 323 16.38 -10.19 -11.01
C TYR A 323 15.25 -9.43 -11.74
N ARG A 324 14.83 -8.27 -11.23
CA ARG A 324 13.72 -7.50 -11.79
C ARG A 324 14.08 -6.77 -13.09
N LEU A 325 15.33 -6.33 -13.24
CA LEU A 325 15.76 -5.41 -14.29
C LEU A 325 15.50 -5.91 -15.73
N PRO A 326 15.88 -7.14 -16.14
CA PRO A 326 15.73 -7.59 -17.53
C PRO A 326 14.32 -8.08 -17.85
N ARG A 327 13.41 -8.16 -16.88
CA ARG A 327 12.10 -8.79 -17.04
C ARG A 327 11.03 -7.80 -17.53
N ALA A 328 10.13 -8.31 -18.37
CA ALA A 328 9.00 -7.55 -18.90
C ALA A 328 8.05 -7.05 -17.79
N ALA A 329 7.30 -5.98 -18.08
CA ALA A 329 6.25 -5.50 -17.18
C ALA A 329 5.23 -6.62 -16.90
N GLY A 330 4.89 -6.83 -15.62
CA GLY A 330 4.02 -7.94 -15.17
C GLY A 330 4.75 -9.22 -14.76
N ASP A 331 6.03 -9.38 -15.11
CA ASP A 331 6.85 -10.55 -14.71
C ASP A 331 8.01 -10.18 -13.76
N LYS A 332 8.05 -8.94 -13.29
CA LYS A 332 9.14 -8.44 -12.43
C LYS A 332 9.08 -9.01 -11.01
N GLU A 333 7.89 -9.18 -10.45
CA GLU A 333 7.66 -9.59 -9.07
C GLU A 333 6.70 -10.78 -9.06
N HIS A 334 7.20 -11.96 -8.70
CA HIS A 334 6.46 -13.21 -8.66
C HIS A 334 5.77 -13.36 -7.30
N GLN A 335 4.45 -13.48 -7.34
CA GLN A 335 3.63 -13.79 -6.18
C GLN A 335 3.64 -15.30 -5.90
N ARG A 336 3.56 -15.68 -4.62
CA ARG A 336 3.22 -17.05 -4.21
C ARG A 336 1.78 -17.37 -4.62
N PHE A 337 1.41 -18.64 -4.61
CA PHE A 337 0.01 -19.02 -4.76
C PHE A 337 -0.87 -18.30 -3.74
N ILE A 338 -0.46 -18.30 -2.48
CA ILE A 338 -1.25 -17.73 -1.39
C ILE A 338 -1.38 -16.20 -1.47
N ASP A 339 -0.36 -15.51 -2.00
CA ASP A 339 -0.42 -14.06 -2.20
C ASP A 339 -1.50 -13.71 -3.24
N ARG A 340 -1.56 -14.44 -4.36
CA ARG A 340 -2.58 -14.23 -5.40
C ARG A 340 -3.99 -14.46 -4.86
N SER A 341 -4.17 -15.55 -4.11
CA SER A 341 -5.47 -15.93 -3.55
C SER A 341 -5.96 -14.93 -2.50
N THR A 342 -5.05 -14.29 -1.77
CA THR A 342 -5.40 -13.35 -0.69
C THR A 342 -5.41 -11.89 -1.11
N GLY A 343 -4.93 -11.55 -2.31
CA GLY A 343 -4.63 -10.16 -2.71
C GLY A 343 -3.38 -9.59 -2.02
N GLY A 344 -2.50 -10.46 -1.52
CA GLY A 344 -1.20 -10.13 -0.98
C GLY A 344 -0.20 -9.68 -2.04
N ILE A 345 0.85 -9.00 -1.59
CA ILE A 345 1.92 -8.47 -2.43
C ILE A 345 3.05 -9.50 -2.54
N SER A 346 3.76 -9.53 -3.67
CA SER A 346 4.91 -10.42 -3.86
C SER A 346 5.97 -10.23 -2.75
N PRO A 347 6.54 -11.32 -2.21
CA PRO A 347 7.67 -11.28 -1.28
C PRO A 347 8.97 -10.78 -1.92
N GLN A 348 8.94 -10.34 -3.18
CA GLN A 348 10.06 -9.69 -3.86
C GLN A 348 9.95 -8.16 -3.85
N LYS A 349 8.86 -7.58 -3.34
CA LYS A 349 8.66 -6.13 -3.38
C LYS A 349 9.60 -5.41 -2.41
N LEU A 350 10.38 -4.47 -2.95
CA LEU A 350 11.39 -3.71 -2.20
C LEU A 350 10.96 -2.28 -1.82
N HIS A 351 9.92 -1.74 -2.45
CA HIS A 351 9.49 -0.34 -2.30
C HIS A 351 8.00 -0.23 -1.96
N GLY A 352 7.61 0.88 -1.31
CA GLY A 352 6.26 1.07 -0.79
C GLY A 352 6.09 0.26 0.49
N VAL A 353 5.45 -0.91 0.38
CA VAL A 353 5.45 -1.93 1.45
C VAL A 353 6.60 -2.90 1.16
N PRO A 354 7.74 -2.82 1.89
CA PRO A 354 8.96 -3.54 1.55
C PRO A 354 8.91 -4.99 2.04
N VAL A 355 7.91 -5.75 1.57
CA VAL A 355 7.63 -7.13 1.98
C VAL A 355 8.84 -8.05 1.79
N GLY A 356 9.66 -7.83 0.75
CA GLY A 356 10.89 -8.61 0.57
C GLY A 356 11.94 -8.35 1.63
N LEU A 357 12.02 -7.15 2.19
CA LEU A 357 12.90 -6.87 3.33
C LEU A 357 12.32 -7.44 4.63
N MET A 358 10.99 -7.53 4.76
CA MET A 358 10.34 -8.19 5.88
C MET A 358 10.63 -9.69 5.87
N PHE A 359 10.50 -10.36 4.71
CA PHE A 359 10.94 -11.74 4.52
C PHE A 359 12.42 -11.91 4.89
N TYR A 360 13.31 -11.06 4.35
CA TYR A 360 14.75 -11.15 4.59
C TYR A 360 15.09 -11.11 6.08
N GLU A 361 14.51 -10.19 6.84
CA GLU A 361 14.77 -10.06 8.28
C GLU A 361 14.01 -11.12 9.11
N GLY A 362 12.75 -11.39 8.78
CA GLY A 362 11.91 -12.32 9.53
C GLY A 362 12.34 -13.78 9.37
N ALA A 363 12.43 -14.27 8.13
CA ALA A 363 12.66 -15.69 7.84
C ALA A 363 14.01 -16.19 8.38
N ARG A 364 15.08 -15.39 8.30
CA ARG A 364 16.40 -15.74 8.88
C ARG A 364 16.35 -15.89 10.40
N ARG A 365 15.53 -15.10 11.09
CA ARG A 365 15.38 -15.15 12.55
C ARG A 365 14.52 -16.35 12.96
N LEU A 366 13.53 -16.71 12.15
CA LEU A 366 12.81 -17.96 12.32
C LEU A 366 13.74 -19.17 12.14
N LEU A 367 14.56 -19.20 11.07
CA LEU A 367 15.53 -20.27 10.84
C LEU A 367 16.57 -20.38 11.96
N ALA A 368 17.05 -19.25 12.48
CA ALA A 368 18.00 -19.21 13.59
C ALA A 368 17.38 -19.61 14.95
N SER A 369 16.05 -19.67 15.04
CA SER A 369 15.34 -20.14 16.23
C SER A 369 15.00 -21.62 16.13
N ASP A 370 14.46 -22.19 17.20
CA ASP A 370 14.01 -23.59 17.24
C ASP A 370 12.48 -23.69 17.28
N VAL A 371 11.77 -22.69 16.74
CA VAL A 371 10.30 -22.70 16.69
C VAL A 371 9.80 -23.71 15.65
N HIS A 372 8.65 -24.31 15.92
CA HIS A 372 7.92 -25.12 14.96
C HIS A 372 7.20 -24.22 13.95
N LEU A 373 7.52 -24.39 12.66
CA LEU A 373 6.86 -23.74 11.53
C LEU A 373 6.03 -24.81 10.80
N PRO A 374 4.71 -24.90 11.06
CA PRO A 374 3.85 -25.83 10.32
C PRO A 374 4.08 -25.67 8.80
N LEU A 375 4.06 -26.78 8.06
CA LEU A 375 4.42 -26.90 6.64
C LEU A 375 5.93 -26.76 6.31
N LEU A 376 6.64 -25.82 6.92
CA LEU A 376 7.98 -25.42 6.46
C LEU A 376 9.14 -26.11 7.18
N ARG A 377 9.03 -26.29 8.51
CA ARG A 377 10.10 -26.80 9.35
C ARG A 377 9.60 -27.34 10.69
N ALA A 378 10.00 -28.56 11.02
CA ALA A 378 9.82 -29.09 12.36
C ALA A 378 10.82 -28.47 13.34
N GLY A 379 10.32 -27.82 14.39
CA GLY A 379 11.08 -27.38 15.56
C GLY A 379 10.36 -27.80 16.85
N ASP A 380 10.57 -27.05 17.93
CA ASP A 380 9.91 -27.25 19.22
C ASP A 380 8.38 -27.10 19.11
N PRO A 381 7.60 -28.18 19.30
CA PRO A 381 6.15 -28.15 19.15
C PRO A 381 5.43 -27.33 20.23
N SER A 382 6.13 -26.93 21.31
CA SER A 382 5.60 -26.00 22.30
C SER A 382 5.70 -24.53 21.87
N ARG A 383 6.42 -24.23 20.79
CA ARG A 383 6.66 -22.88 20.28
C ARG A 383 6.30 -22.83 18.80
N VAL A 384 5.03 -22.59 18.52
CA VAL A 384 4.49 -22.65 17.15
C VAL A 384 4.42 -21.26 16.54
N VAL A 385 4.85 -21.13 15.29
CA VAL A 385 4.75 -19.88 14.54
C VAL A 385 4.04 -20.13 13.21
N VAL A 386 3.00 -19.35 12.93
CA VAL A 386 2.21 -19.41 11.69
C VAL A 386 2.26 -18.06 10.96
N GLU A 387 2.18 -18.10 9.63
CA GLU A 387 2.15 -16.89 8.81
C GLU A 387 0.76 -16.27 8.88
N ALA A 388 0.69 -15.02 9.33
CA ALA A 388 -0.54 -14.25 9.43
C ALA A 388 -0.55 -13.14 8.37
N TYR A 389 -1.73 -12.71 7.96
CA TYR A 389 -1.88 -11.53 7.10
C TYR A 389 -3.17 -10.81 7.52
N PRO A 390 -3.07 -9.73 8.33
CA PRO A 390 -4.24 -9.06 8.91
C PRO A 390 -5.18 -8.51 7.85
N GLY A 391 -4.64 -8.16 6.67
CA GLY A 391 -5.42 -7.65 5.54
C GLY A 391 -6.51 -8.60 5.03
N VAL A 392 -6.33 -9.93 5.15
CA VAL A 392 -7.37 -10.90 4.76
C VAL A 392 -8.61 -10.73 5.63
N MET A 393 -8.40 -10.72 6.94
CA MET A 393 -9.49 -10.58 7.91
C MET A 393 -10.09 -9.18 7.90
N ALA A 394 -9.27 -8.14 7.82
CA ALA A 394 -9.74 -6.76 7.71
C ALA A 394 -10.68 -6.58 6.51
N ARG A 395 -10.30 -7.09 5.33
CA ARG A 395 -11.13 -7.01 4.12
C ARG A 395 -12.49 -7.72 4.28
N ARG A 396 -12.52 -8.86 4.98
CA ARG A 396 -13.77 -9.58 5.27
C ARG A 396 -14.71 -8.81 6.20
N LEU A 397 -14.16 -8.04 7.14
CA LEU A 397 -14.93 -7.34 8.17
C LEU A 397 -15.42 -5.97 7.68
N ILE A 398 -14.56 -5.19 7.04
CA ILE A 398 -14.86 -3.80 6.65
C ILE A 398 -14.81 -3.53 5.14
N GLY A 399 -14.65 -4.57 4.31
CA GLY A 399 -14.53 -4.44 2.86
C GLY A 399 -13.19 -3.83 2.46
N ARG A 400 -13.16 -3.09 1.34
CA ARG A 400 -11.93 -2.45 0.82
C ARG A 400 -11.64 -1.08 1.42
N ARG A 401 -12.32 -0.70 2.52
CA ARG A 401 -12.05 0.55 3.23
C ARG A 401 -10.64 0.51 3.79
N SER A 402 -9.88 1.58 3.54
CA SER A 402 -8.58 1.76 4.21
C SER A 402 -8.82 2.06 5.70
N TYR A 403 -8.01 1.47 6.56
CA TYR A 403 -8.05 1.70 8.02
C TYR A 403 -6.70 2.14 8.60
N LYS A 404 -5.62 2.07 7.81
CA LYS A 404 -4.28 2.47 8.24
C LYS A 404 -3.54 3.32 7.21
N ASN A 405 -2.67 4.19 7.70
CA ASN A 405 -1.73 4.96 6.89
C ASN A 405 -0.51 5.36 7.74
N ASP A 406 0.68 4.91 7.37
CA ASP A 406 1.90 5.22 8.13
C ASP A 406 2.22 6.73 8.17
N THR A 407 1.66 7.52 7.24
CA THR A 407 1.88 8.96 7.18
C THR A 407 0.96 9.67 8.16
N ARG A 408 1.53 10.22 9.24
CA ARG A 408 0.78 10.94 10.28
C ARG A 408 -0.13 12.05 9.75
N SER A 409 0.29 12.77 8.69
CA SER A 409 -0.50 13.82 8.07
C SER A 409 -1.66 13.32 7.21
N LEU A 410 -1.72 12.02 6.91
CA LEU A 410 -2.78 11.38 6.14
C LEU A 410 -3.77 10.63 7.05
N GLN A 411 -3.72 10.87 8.35
CA GLN A 411 -4.69 10.35 9.31
C GLN A 411 -5.99 11.13 9.21
N THR A 412 -7.10 10.43 9.05
CA THR A 412 -8.43 11.03 8.85
C THR A 412 -9.44 10.44 9.86
N PRO A 413 -10.52 11.18 10.17
CA PRO A 413 -11.64 10.62 10.94
C PRO A 413 -12.21 9.36 10.30
N ALA A 414 -12.21 9.25 8.97
CA ALA A 414 -12.65 8.06 8.25
C ALA A 414 -11.74 6.85 8.51
N LEU A 415 -10.41 7.03 8.58
CA LEU A 415 -9.48 5.97 8.96
C LEU A 415 -9.71 5.53 10.41
N LEU A 416 -9.93 6.48 11.34
CA LEU A 416 -10.29 6.15 12.72
C LEU A 416 -11.62 5.38 12.78
N ALA A 417 -12.65 5.86 12.09
CA ALA A 417 -13.95 5.19 12.02
C ALA A 417 -13.83 3.78 11.42
N ALA A 418 -12.99 3.59 10.40
CA ALA A 418 -12.72 2.28 9.84
C ALA A 418 -11.99 1.35 10.82
N ARG A 419 -11.04 1.84 11.62
CA ARG A 419 -10.39 1.06 12.68
C ARG A 419 -11.35 0.69 13.80
N LEU A 420 -12.17 1.63 14.24
CA LEU A 420 -13.18 1.39 15.27
C LEU A 420 -14.23 0.39 14.78
N ASP A 421 -14.75 0.54 13.55
CA ASP A 421 -15.71 -0.41 12.95
C ASP A 421 -15.07 -1.79 12.73
N LEU A 422 -13.79 -1.85 12.33
CA LEU A 422 -13.04 -3.11 12.25
C LEU A 422 -12.94 -3.79 13.61
N PHE A 423 -12.59 -3.05 14.65
CA PHE A 423 -12.50 -3.56 16.01
C PHE A 423 -13.86 -4.01 16.55
N ASP A 424 -14.90 -3.18 16.40
CA ASP A 424 -16.23 -3.46 16.92
C ASP A 424 -16.83 -4.71 16.23
N ARG A 425 -16.59 -4.90 14.93
CA ARG A 425 -16.97 -6.12 14.19
C ARG A 425 -16.12 -7.34 14.54
N LEU A 426 -14.86 -7.14 14.93
CA LEU A 426 -13.96 -8.22 15.36
C LEU A 426 -14.34 -8.77 16.75
N CYS A 427 -14.91 -7.92 17.60
CA CYS A 427 -15.31 -8.27 18.97
C CYS A 427 -16.83 -8.46 19.13
N ASP A 428 -17.59 -8.53 18.02
CA ASP A 428 -19.05 -8.69 18.04
C ASP A 428 -19.44 -10.13 18.44
N PRO A 429 -20.01 -10.34 19.65
CA PRO A 429 -20.33 -11.68 20.15
C PRO A 429 -21.38 -12.42 19.30
N ALA A 430 -22.23 -11.69 18.56
CA ALA A 430 -23.29 -12.27 17.74
C ALA A 430 -22.79 -12.72 16.35
N ALA A 431 -21.69 -12.15 15.86
CA ALA A 431 -21.08 -12.49 14.57
C ALA A 431 -19.91 -13.50 14.69
N ASP A 432 -19.27 -13.56 15.85
CA ASP A 432 -18.01 -14.28 16.15
C ASP A 432 -18.05 -15.80 15.91
N LEU A 433 -19.17 -16.46 16.21
CA LEU A 433 -19.28 -17.92 16.09
C LEU A 433 -19.30 -18.43 14.64
N SER A 434 -19.64 -17.57 13.67
CA SER A 434 -19.82 -17.98 12.27
C SER A 434 -18.56 -17.86 11.39
N ARG A 435 -17.49 -17.17 11.86
CA ARG A 435 -16.34 -16.77 11.01
C ARG A 435 -14.98 -17.27 11.46
N SER A 436 -14.69 -17.29 12.77
CA SER A 436 -13.42 -17.77 13.35
C SER A 436 -13.63 -18.87 14.39
N GLY A 437 -14.85 -19.00 14.93
CA GLY A 437 -15.14 -19.88 16.06
C GLY A 437 -14.51 -19.39 17.38
N LEU A 438 -14.04 -18.14 17.44
CA LEU A 438 -13.43 -17.54 18.62
C LEU A 438 -14.19 -16.29 19.05
N ARG A 439 -14.42 -16.15 20.35
CA ARG A 439 -14.88 -14.89 20.96
C ARG A 439 -13.67 -14.01 21.27
N ILE A 440 -13.67 -12.76 20.84
CA ILE A 440 -12.54 -11.86 21.07
C ILE A 440 -12.85 -10.86 22.20
N GLU A 441 -11.99 -10.79 23.20
CA GLU A 441 -12.08 -9.82 24.29
C GLU A 441 -10.80 -8.98 24.34
N ALA A 442 -10.86 -7.74 23.86
CA ALA A 442 -9.72 -6.84 23.83
C ALA A 442 -10.15 -5.40 24.20
N PRO A 443 -9.21 -4.54 24.64
CA PRO A 443 -9.52 -3.14 24.86
C PRO A 443 -9.65 -2.41 23.51
N ARG A 444 -10.72 -1.62 23.37
CA ARG A 444 -10.99 -0.83 22.16
C ARG A 444 -9.87 0.16 21.82
N THR A 445 -9.04 0.52 22.81
CA THR A 445 -7.88 1.40 22.64
C THR A 445 -6.83 0.86 21.66
N LEU A 446 -6.85 -0.43 21.31
CA LEU A 446 -5.99 -0.97 20.26
C LEU A 446 -6.31 -0.40 18.87
N ALA A 447 -7.52 0.13 18.66
CA ALA A 447 -7.95 0.79 17.43
C ALA A 447 -7.60 2.29 17.37
N ASP A 448 -7.14 2.88 18.48
CA ASP A 448 -6.82 4.30 18.57
C ASP A 448 -5.53 4.65 17.82
N GLU A 449 -4.61 3.68 17.71
CA GLU A 449 -3.30 3.87 17.08
C GLU A 449 -3.46 4.20 15.58
N PRO A 450 -2.97 5.36 15.11
CA PRO A 450 -3.20 5.80 13.74
C PRO A 450 -2.57 4.88 12.67
N THR A 451 -1.42 4.27 12.98
CA THR A 451 -0.74 3.30 12.11
C THR A 451 -1.43 1.93 12.10
N ALA A 452 -2.37 1.71 13.03
CA ALA A 452 -3.08 0.45 13.26
C ALA A 452 -2.19 -0.74 13.67
N ASP A 453 -0.93 -0.52 14.03
CA ASP A 453 0.03 -1.61 14.33
C ASP A 453 -0.49 -2.53 15.46
N ALA A 454 -1.06 -1.96 16.54
CA ALA A 454 -1.66 -2.75 17.62
C ALA A 454 -2.92 -3.52 17.19
N LEU A 455 -3.72 -2.95 16.28
CA LEU A 455 -4.92 -3.60 15.74
C LEU A 455 -4.53 -4.74 14.78
N ASP A 456 -3.52 -4.53 13.93
CA ASP A 456 -2.98 -5.56 13.03
C ASP A 456 -2.32 -6.70 13.80
N ALA A 457 -1.58 -6.38 14.86
CA ALA A 457 -1.07 -7.37 15.79
C ALA A 457 -2.21 -8.18 16.46
N LEU A 458 -3.33 -7.55 16.85
CA LEU A 458 -4.50 -8.28 17.36
C LEU A 458 -5.11 -9.20 16.29
N LEU A 459 -5.26 -8.74 15.05
CA LEU A 459 -5.76 -9.57 13.94
C LEU A 459 -4.86 -10.79 13.70
N CYS A 460 -3.54 -10.62 13.78
CA CYS A 460 -2.59 -11.73 13.70
C CYS A 460 -2.76 -12.72 14.86
N ALA A 461 -3.05 -12.23 16.08
CA ALA A 461 -3.30 -13.08 17.24
C ALA A 461 -4.58 -13.90 17.06
N VAL A 462 -5.62 -13.31 16.44
CA VAL A 462 -6.86 -14.03 16.11
C VAL A 462 -6.61 -15.13 15.07
N GLN A 463 -5.83 -14.85 14.02
CA GLN A 463 -5.43 -15.86 13.03
C GLN A 463 -4.62 -17.00 13.67
N ALA A 464 -3.70 -16.68 14.58
CA ALA A 464 -2.94 -17.67 15.34
C ALA A 464 -3.81 -18.51 16.29
N GLY A 465 -4.73 -17.87 17.01
CA GLY A 465 -5.67 -18.55 17.90
C GLY A 465 -6.57 -19.52 17.13
N TRP A 466 -7.05 -19.11 15.94
CA TRP A 466 -7.82 -19.97 15.05
C TRP A 466 -6.99 -21.16 14.57
N ALA A 467 -5.76 -20.91 14.09
CA ALA A 467 -4.85 -21.96 13.64
C ALA A 467 -4.55 -22.97 14.76
N TYR A 468 -4.39 -22.51 16.01
CA TYR A 468 -4.24 -23.39 17.17
C TYR A 468 -5.46 -24.30 17.38
N GLY A 469 -6.68 -23.78 17.18
CA GLY A 469 -7.90 -24.59 17.19
C GLY A 469 -7.94 -25.66 16.11
N GLN A 470 -7.16 -25.49 15.04
CA GLN A 470 -7.01 -26.44 13.92
C GLN A 470 -5.73 -27.29 14.01
N LYS A 471 -5.00 -27.28 15.13
CA LYS A 471 -3.69 -27.95 15.25
C LYS A 471 -3.71 -29.44 14.88
N ASP A 472 -4.78 -30.15 15.21
CA ASP A 472 -4.95 -31.58 14.90
C ASP A 472 -5.28 -31.83 13.41
N ALA A 473 -5.62 -30.77 12.68
CA ALA A 473 -5.87 -30.74 11.24
C ALA A 473 -4.80 -29.90 10.50
N GLY A 474 -3.55 -29.91 10.99
CA GLY A 474 -2.44 -29.24 10.33
C GLY A 474 -2.48 -27.71 10.42
N PHE A 475 -3.05 -27.16 11.51
CA PHE A 475 -3.16 -25.72 11.76
C PHE A 475 -4.01 -24.94 10.73
N GLY A 476 -4.88 -25.64 10.00
CA GLY A 476 -5.67 -25.04 8.92
C GLY A 476 -4.87 -24.85 7.62
N ILE A 477 -3.69 -25.46 7.52
CA ILE A 477 -2.89 -25.49 6.30
C ILE A 477 -3.31 -26.71 5.47
N PRO A 478 -3.75 -26.51 4.22
CA PRO A 478 -4.14 -27.61 3.35
C PRO A 478 -2.93 -28.46 2.92
N PRO A 479 -3.08 -29.78 2.72
CA PRO A 479 -1.99 -30.67 2.31
C PRO A 479 -1.30 -30.30 0.99
N GLN A 480 -1.98 -29.54 0.13
CA GLN A 480 -1.48 -29.06 -1.16
C GLN A 480 -0.65 -27.78 -1.06
N ALA A 481 -0.55 -27.16 0.13
CA ALA A 481 0.27 -25.97 0.32
C ALA A 481 1.74 -26.27 -0.03
N ASP A 482 2.39 -25.31 -0.68
CA ASP A 482 3.76 -25.49 -1.15
C ASP A 482 4.75 -25.33 0.02
N PRO A 483 5.53 -26.37 0.37
CA PRO A 483 6.49 -26.31 1.47
C PRO A 483 7.69 -25.38 1.21
N LEU A 484 7.78 -24.75 0.03
CA LEU A 484 8.72 -23.65 -0.22
C LEU A 484 8.12 -22.27 0.02
N GLU A 485 6.82 -22.09 -0.21
CA GLU A 485 6.22 -20.76 -0.25
C GLU A 485 5.70 -20.31 1.12
N GLY A 486 5.26 -21.26 1.95
CA GLY A 486 4.52 -20.97 3.18
C GLY A 486 3.01 -20.81 2.93
N TRP A 487 2.25 -20.57 4.00
CA TRP A 487 0.79 -20.47 3.92
C TRP A 487 0.23 -19.50 4.97
N ILE A 488 -0.53 -18.51 4.52
CA ILE A 488 -1.28 -17.58 5.37
C ILE A 488 -2.45 -18.32 6.00
N VAL A 489 -2.51 -18.36 7.34
CA VAL A 489 -3.60 -19.01 8.07
C VAL A 489 -4.81 -18.08 8.19
N ASP A 490 -5.96 -18.46 7.62
CA ASP A 490 -7.24 -17.79 7.82
C ASP A 490 -8.42 -18.75 7.57
N PRO A 491 -9.51 -18.69 8.35
CA PRO A 491 -10.73 -19.48 8.10
C PRO A 491 -11.26 -19.38 6.66
N ALA A 492 -11.10 -18.22 6.01
CA ALA A 492 -11.58 -18.01 4.64
C ALA A 492 -10.80 -18.83 3.59
N LEU A 493 -9.64 -19.37 3.95
CA LEU A 493 -8.73 -20.04 3.01
C LEU A 493 -8.83 -21.57 3.05
N LEU A 494 -9.68 -22.15 3.91
CA LEU A 494 -9.89 -23.60 3.99
C LEU A 494 -10.34 -24.23 2.66
N ARG A 495 -10.93 -23.45 1.75
CA ARG A 495 -11.39 -23.89 0.42
C ARG A 495 -10.62 -23.24 -0.72
N ALA A 496 -9.50 -22.57 -0.45
CA ALA A 496 -8.75 -21.82 -1.45
C ALA A 496 -8.13 -22.69 -2.56
N PHE A 497 -8.03 -24.01 -2.36
CA PHE A 497 -7.64 -24.96 -3.40
C PHE A 497 -8.84 -25.39 -4.24
N ASP A 498 -9.24 -24.53 -5.17
CA ASP A 498 -9.94 -24.94 -6.37
C ASP A 498 -9.01 -24.62 -7.55
N PRO A 499 -8.47 -25.62 -8.28
CA PRO A 499 -7.59 -25.38 -9.44
C PRO A 499 -8.28 -24.58 -10.57
N THR A 500 -9.58 -24.31 -10.45
CA THR A 500 -10.39 -23.52 -11.39
C THR A 500 -10.90 -22.18 -10.85
N GLN A 501 -10.69 -21.83 -9.56
CA GLN A 501 -11.18 -20.56 -9.01
C GLN A 501 -10.08 -19.69 -8.40
N THR A 502 -9.91 -18.50 -8.98
CA THR A 502 -9.41 -17.34 -8.23
C THR A 502 -10.48 -16.99 -7.22
N ILE A 503 -10.13 -16.80 -5.94
CA ILE A 503 -11.07 -16.28 -4.94
C ILE A 503 -11.72 -15.02 -5.53
N SER A 504 -13.04 -15.07 -5.70
CA SER A 504 -13.79 -14.08 -6.48
C SER A 504 -13.48 -12.66 -5.99
N ARG A 505 -13.20 -11.79 -6.97
CA ARG A 505 -12.71 -10.40 -6.83
C ARG A 505 -13.63 -9.49 -6.04
#